data_AF-A0A7Y6E2N6-F1
#
_entry.id   AF-A0A7Y6E2N6-F1
#
_cell.length_a   1.000
_cell.length_b   1.000
_cell.length_c   1.000
_cell.angle_alpha   90.00
_cell.angle_beta   90.00
_cell.angle_gamma   90.00
#
_symmetry.space_group_name_H-M   'P 1'
#
loop_
_entity.id
_entity.type
_entity.pdbx_description
1 polymer ?
#
loop_
_entity_poly.entity_id
_entity_poly.type
_entity_poly.pdbx_seq_one_letter_code
_entity_poly.pdbx_strand_id
1 'polypeptide(L)'
;AAGYAALERTYTARNRELDAVVADAARTAGELAGNEASAERELATVRAASAEASRLLTGLDVAGLLTTPGHDPGPAGRAAVGFAITQIGRPYVWGATGPDAYDCSGLTSRAWQNAGATVPRTSQEQWAQLPRVPLSELRPGDLVVYFPDATHVGMYLGAGLIVHAPRPGRHVTTAKVDSLPILGAVRPPTAT
;
A
#
# COMPACT_ATOMS: atom_id res chain seq x y z
N ALA A 1 59.70 31.89 -33.68
CA ALA A 1 59.69 30.51 -33.14
C ALA A 1 58.97 30.40 -31.78
N ALA A 2 59.34 31.19 -30.75
CA ALA A 2 58.79 31.03 -29.40
C ALA A 2 57.27 31.30 -29.23
N GLY A 3 56.69 32.24 -29.98
CA GLY A 3 55.26 32.58 -29.87
C GLY A 3 54.30 31.52 -30.41
N TYR A 4 54.69 30.81 -31.48
CA TYR A 4 53.87 29.75 -32.08
C TYR A 4 53.76 28.53 -31.13
N ALA A 5 54.86 28.15 -30.49
CA ALA A 5 54.88 27.07 -29.51
C ALA A 5 54.06 27.38 -28.25
N ALA A 6 53.97 28.65 -27.84
CA ALA A 6 53.11 29.06 -26.73
C ALA A 6 51.62 28.98 -27.12
N LEU A 7 51.27 29.47 -28.32
CA LEU A 7 49.92 29.39 -28.86
C LEU A 7 49.46 27.93 -29.03
N GLU A 8 50.32 27.05 -29.54
CA GLU A 8 50.04 25.63 -29.73
C GLU A 8 49.82 24.89 -28.40
N ARG A 9 50.58 25.24 -27.35
CA ARG A 9 50.34 24.72 -25.99
C ARG A 9 49.00 25.17 -25.43
N THR A 10 48.66 26.46 -25.57
CA THR A 10 47.38 26.99 -25.11
C THR A 10 46.21 26.37 -25.86
N TYR A 11 46.34 26.21 -27.19
CA TYR A 11 45.34 25.56 -28.04
C TYR A 11 45.13 24.09 -27.63
N THR A 12 46.22 23.35 -27.42
CA THR A 12 46.15 21.94 -26.98
C THR A 12 45.54 21.80 -25.59
N ALA A 13 45.91 22.66 -24.65
CA ALA A 13 45.33 22.66 -23.30
C ALA A 13 43.83 22.95 -23.33
N ARG A 14 43.41 23.93 -24.13
CA ARG A 14 42.00 24.28 -24.31
C ARG A 14 41.19 23.18 -24.98
N ASN A 15 41.76 22.49 -25.97
CA ASN A 15 41.10 21.35 -26.60
C ASN A 15 40.91 20.19 -25.62
N ARG A 16 41.90 19.90 -24.78
CA ARG A 16 41.74 18.87 -23.73
C ARG A 16 40.68 19.21 -22.70
N GLU A 17 40.58 20.49 -22.32
CA GLU A 17 39.53 20.98 -21.42
C GLU A 17 38.15 20.82 -22.07
N LEU A 18 38.03 21.18 -23.36
CA LEU A 18 36.80 21.02 -24.12
C LEU A 18 36.39 19.54 -24.24
N ASP A 19 37.34 18.66 -24.54
CA ASP A 19 37.12 17.21 -24.62
C ASP A 19 36.62 16.65 -23.28
N ALA A 20 37.18 17.13 -22.16
CA ALA A 20 36.74 16.72 -20.82
C ALA A 20 35.32 17.18 -20.51
N VAL A 21 34.94 18.41 -20.89
CA VAL A 21 33.59 18.94 -20.73
C VAL A 21 32.58 18.17 -21.58
N VAL A 22 32.93 17.84 -22.83
CA VAL A 22 32.08 17.04 -23.72
C VAL A 22 31.87 15.62 -23.14
N ALA A 23 32.93 15.01 -22.59
CA ALA A 23 32.82 13.69 -21.95
C ALA A 23 31.95 13.71 -20.69
N ASP A 24 32.02 14.77 -19.87
CA ASP A 24 31.18 14.94 -18.69
C ASP A 24 29.70 15.17 -19.05
N ALA A 25 29.44 16.00 -20.07
CA ALA A 25 28.10 16.22 -20.59
C ALA A 25 27.50 14.92 -21.16
N ALA A 26 28.29 14.11 -21.86
CA ALA A 26 27.85 12.81 -22.38
C ALA A 26 27.50 11.82 -21.26
N ARG A 27 28.29 11.78 -20.17
CA ARG A 27 27.97 10.96 -18.98
C ARG A 27 26.66 11.40 -18.33
N THR A 28 26.52 12.70 -18.08
CA THR A 28 25.31 13.28 -17.46
C THR A 28 24.06 13.01 -18.32
N ALA A 29 24.16 13.16 -19.64
CA ALA A 29 23.07 12.83 -20.56
C ALA A 29 22.68 11.34 -20.51
N GLY A 30 23.67 10.44 -20.40
CA GLY A 30 23.43 9.01 -20.23
C GLY A 30 22.73 8.66 -18.91
N GLU A 31 23.14 9.28 -17.81
CA GLU A 31 22.51 9.11 -16.50
C GLU A 31 21.06 9.63 -16.48
N LEU A 32 20.81 10.80 -17.06
CA LEU A 32 19.46 11.36 -17.19
C LEU A 32 18.53 10.46 -18.01
N ALA A 33 19.01 9.95 -19.15
CA ALA A 33 18.26 9.00 -19.97
C ALA A 33 17.97 7.68 -19.22
N GLY A 34 18.93 7.20 -18.41
CA GLY A 34 18.73 6.01 -17.56
C GLY A 34 17.69 6.22 -16.46
N ASN A 35 17.68 7.41 -15.86
CA ASN A 35 16.70 7.80 -14.84
C ASN A 35 15.31 7.98 -15.43
N GLU A 36 15.19 8.63 -16.60
CA GLU A 36 13.93 8.77 -17.34
C GLU A 36 13.35 7.40 -17.70
N ALA A 37 14.17 6.51 -18.27
CA ALA A 37 13.74 5.15 -18.59
C ALA A 37 13.31 4.35 -17.34
N SER A 38 13.93 4.59 -16.19
CA SER A 38 13.53 3.95 -14.92
C SER A 38 12.21 4.51 -14.39
N ALA A 39 12.03 5.84 -14.44
CA ALA A 39 10.79 6.51 -14.06
C ALA A 39 9.61 6.10 -14.95
N GLU A 40 9.83 5.93 -16.25
CA GLU A 40 8.82 5.42 -17.19
C GLU A 40 8.40 3.98 -16.87
N ARG A 41 9.35 3.11 -16.52
CA ARG A 41 9.07 1.72 -16.10
C ARG A 41 8.29 1.66 -14.79
N GLU A 42 8.65 2.52 -13.83
CA GLU A 42 7.94 2.62 -12.57
C GLU A 42 6.51 3.14 -12.79
N LEU A 43 6.34 4.19 -13.60
CA LEU A 43 5.03 4.71 -13.99
C LEU A 43 4.19 3.69 -14.75
N ALA A 44 4.79 2.90 -15.64
CA ALA A 44 4.11 1.80 -16.33
C ALA A 44 3.66 0.71 -15.35
N THR A 45 4.49 0.39 -14.35
CA THR A 45 4.16 -0.57 -13.28
C THR A 45 3.00 -0.07 -12.43
N VAL A 46 3.03 1.20 -12.00
CA VAL A 46 1.95 1.85 -11.24
C VAL A 46 0.65 1.88 -12.06
N ARG A 47 0.73 2.23 -13.35
CA ARG A 47 -0.44 2.25 -14.25
C ARG A 47 -1.02 0.86 -14.46
N ALA A 48 -0.18 -0.17 -14.62
CA ALA A 48 -0.63 -1.55 -14.74
C ALA A 48 -1.32 -2.03 -13.45
N ALA A 49 -0.74 -1.73 -12.29
CA ALA A 49 -1.35 -2.03 -11.00
C ALA A 49 -2.69 -1.30 -10.79
N SER A 50 -2.78 -0.02 -11.17
CA SER A 50 -4.03 0.74 -11.07
C SER A 50 -5.09 0.25 -12.05
N ALA A 51 -4.70 -0.20 -13.24
CA ALA A 51 -5.61 -0.78 -14.22
C ALA A 51 -6.13 -2.14 -13.76
N GLU A 52 -5.29 -2.97 -13.16
CA GLU A 52 -5.71 -4.25 -12.58
C GLU A 52 -6.62 -4.07 -11.37
N ALA A 53 -6.27 -3.14 -10.47
CA ALA A 53 -7.14 -2.76 -9.36
C ALA A 53 -8.49 -2.23 -9.88
N SER A 54 -8.48 -1.39 -10.92
CA SER A 54 -9.71 -0.90 -11.55
C SER A 54 -10.52 -2.02 -12.19
N ARG A 55 -9.88 -3.01 -12.83
CA ARG A 55 -10.57 -4.18 -13.41
C ARG A 55 -11.23 -5.04 -12.35
N LEU A 56 -10.50 -5.35 -11.29
CA LEU A 56 -11.02 -6.08 -10.13
C LEU A 56 -12.19 -5.31 -9.47
N LEU A 57 -12.09 -3.97 -9.42
CA LEU A 57 -13.12 -3.10 -8.88
C LEU A 57 -14.32 -2.91 -9.83
N THR A 58 -14.16 -3.01 -11.15
CA THR A 58 -15.28 -2.98 -12.12
C THR A 58 -16.00 -4.31 -12.23
N GLY A 59 -15.32 -5.42 -11.89
CA GLY A 59 -15.91 -6.76 -11.82
C GLY A 59 -16.64 -7.03 -10.50
N LEU A 60 -16.28 -6.31 -9.43
CA LEU A 60 -17.10 -6.21 -8.23
C LEU A 60 -18.10 -5.08 -8.41
N ASP A 61 -19.39 -5.34 -8.21
CA ASP A 61 -20.33 -4.24 -7.97
C ASP A 61 -20.08 -3.68 -6.57
N VAL A 62 -19.05 -2.86 -6.43
CA VAL A 62 -18.68 -2.24 -5.15
C VAL A 62 -19.81 -1.36 -4.66
N ALA A 63 -20.58 -0.73 -5.55
CA ALA A 63 -21.79 0.01 -5.16
C ALA A 63 -22.85 -0.95 -4.58
N GLY A 64 -23.15 -2.06 -5.26
CA GLY A 64 -24.09 -3.09 -4.80
C GLY A 64 -23.67 -3.80 -3.52
N LEU A 65 -22.36 -3.98 -3.31
CA LEU A 65 -21.78 -4.51 -2.07
C LEU A 65 -21.96 -3.57 -0.88
N LEU A 66 -22.05 -2.26 -1.15
CA LEU A 66 -22.21 -1.21 -0.16
C LEU A 66 -23.69 -0.86 0.12
N THR A 67 -24.63 -1.33 -0.72
CA THR A 67 -26.06 -0.96 -0.65
C THR A 67 -27.00 -2.08 -0.22
N THR A 68 -26.51 -3.25 0.18
CA THR A 68 -27.37 -4.30 0.77
C THR A 68 -28.03 -3.79 2.07
N PRO A 69 -29.36 -3.70 2.15
CA PRO A 69 -30.05 -3.24 3.35
C PRO A 69 -29.70 -4.11 4.55
N GLY A 70 -29.24 -3.50 5.64
CA GLY A 70 -28.78 -4.20 6.86
C GLY A 70 -27.27 -4.34 7.01
N HIS A 71 -26.49 -4.07 5.96
CA HIS A 71 -25.02 -4.20 5.97
C HIS A 71 -24.24 -2.95 5.52
N ASP A 72 -24.85 -1.76 5.55
CA ASP A 72 -24.16 -0.50 5.21
C ASP A 72 -22.96 -0.24 6.15
N PRO A 73 -21.73 -0.14 5.61
CA PRO A 73 -20.54 0.16 6.39
C PRO A 73 -20.46 1.60 6.91
N GLY A 74 -21.33 2.49 6.44
CA GLY A 74 -21.29 3.92 6.76
C GLY A 74 -20.06 4.65 6.18
N PRO A 75 -19.96 5.97 6.35
CA PRO A 75 -18.87 6.76 5.77
C PRO A 75 -17.48 6.34 6.26
N ALA A 76 -17.33 6.10 7.56
CA ALA A 76 -16.05 5.71 8.16
C ALA A 76 -15.61 4.30 7.71
N GLY A 77 -16.53 3.33 7.70
CA GLY A 77 -16.23 1.99 7.20
C GLY A 77 -15.80 2.01 5.72
N ARG A 78 -16.46 2.81 4.88
CA ARG A 78 -16.05 3.03 3.48
C ARG A 78 -14.64 3.61 3.36
N ALA A 79 -14.33 4.63 4.17
CA ALA A 79 -13.00 5.25 4.16
C ALA A 79 -11.90 4.26 4.61
N ALA A 80 -12.16 3.50 5.68
CA ALA A 80 -11.22 2.50 6.19
C ALA A 80 -10.95 1.40 5.17
N VAL A 81 -12.01 0.87 4.53
CA VAL A 81 -11.90 -0.13 3.47
C VAL A 81 -11.12 0.43 2.27
N GLY A 82 -11.45 1.65 1.83
CA GLY A 82 -10.75 2.32 0.74
C GLY A 82 -9.25 2.45 1.01
N PHE A 83 -8.88 2.88 2.23
CA PHE A 83 -7.50 2.93 2.65
C PHE A 83 -6.83 1.56 2.58
N ALA A 84 -7.44 0.53 3.18
CA ALA A 84 -6.85 -0.81 3.26
C ALA A 84 -6.63 -1.42 1.87
N ILE A 85 -7.56 -1.22 0.93
CA ILE A 85 -7.44 -1.69 -0.46
C ILE A 85 -6.23 -1.04 -1.15
N THR A 86 -5.99 0.26 -0.94
CA THR A 86 -4.81 0.94 -1.54
C THR A 86 -3.47 0.44 -1.00
N GLN A 87 -3.46 -0.36 0.07
CA GLN A 87 -2.24 -0.97 0.61
C GLN A 87 -1.95 -2.36 0.05
N ILE A 88 -2.84 -2.94 -0.77
CA ILE A 88 -2.60 -4.23 -1.42
C ILE A 88 -1.28 -4.19 -2.18
N GLY A 89 -0.46 -5.23 -2.00
CA GLY A 89 0.89 -5.31 -2.56
C GLY A 89 1.99 -4.76 -1.66
N ARG A 90 1.70 -4.03 -0.58
CA ARG A 90 2.72 -3.60 0.39
C ARG A 90 3.29 -4.80 1.15
N PRO A 91 4.61 -4.85 1.43
CA PRO A 91 5.21 -5.96 2.16
C PRO A 91 4.70 -6.07 3.60
N TYR A 92 4.68 -7.30 4.10
CA TYR A 92 4.48 -7.57 5.52
C TYR A 92 5.78 -7.34 6.29
N VAL A 93 5.71 -6.56 7.37
CA VAL A 93 6.79 -6.45 8.37
C VAL A 93 6.17 -6.46 9.77
N TRP A 94 6.66 -7.35 10.63
CA TRP A 94 6.19 -7.45 12.02
C TRP A 94 6.37 -6.11 12.75
N GLY A 95 5.31 -5.59 13.37
CA GLY A 95 5.33 -4.31 14.05
C GLY A 95 5.05 -3.10 13.16
N ALA A 96 4.97 -3.25 11.83
CA ALA A 96 4.81 -2.10 10.93
C ALA A 96 3.38 -1.56 10.82
N THR A 97 3.26 -0.23 10.69
CA THR A 97 2.00 0.53 10.59
C THR A 97 1.95 1.49 9.39
N GLY A 98 2.83 1.27 8.41
CA GLY A 98 2.94 2.06 7.18
C GLY A 98 4.02 3.14 7.21
N PRO A 99 4.17 3.89 6.09
CA PRO A 99 3.42 3.70 4.84
C PRO A 99 3.98 2.56 3.96
N ASP A 100 5.24 2.17 4.15
CA ASP A 100 5.92 1.26 3.22
C ASP A 100 5.64 -0.22 3.48
N ALA A 101 5.24 -0.58 4.70
CA ALA A 101 4.96 -1.95 5.12
C ALA A 101 3.92 -1.98 6.24
N TYR A 102 3.25 -3.13 6.40
CA TYR A 102 2.22 -3.32 7.43
C TYR A 102 2.31 -4.72 8.06
N ASP A 103 1.98 -4.86 9.33
CA ASP A 103 1.48 -6.13 9.85
C ASP A 103 -0.06 -6.17 9.87
N CYS A 104 -0.61 -7.30 10.32
CA CYS A 104 -2.05 -7.55 10.27
C CYS A 104 -2.86 -6.48 11.02
N SER A 105 -2.49 -6.21 12.27
CA SER A 105 -3.17 -5.25 13.13
C SER A 105 -2.77 -3.81 12.86
N GLY A 106 -1.55 -3.57 12.36
CA GLY A 106 -1.08 -2.27 11.92
C GLY A 106 -1.82 -1.77 10.69
N LEU A 107 -2.17 -2.66 9.75
CA LEU A 107 -3.04 -2.33 8.61
C LEU A 107 -4.42 -1.88 9.07
N THR A 108 -5.06 -2.64 9.96
CA THR A 108 -6.42 -2.32 10.43
C THR A 108 -6.45 -1.05 11.28
N SER A 109 -5.47 -0.85 12.16
CA SER A 109 -5.30 0.38 12.94
C SER A 109 -5.14 1.60 12.04
N ARG A 110 -4.27 1.52 11.02
CA ARG A 110 -4.01 2.66 10.14
C ARG A 110 -5.18 2.98 9.22
N ALA A 111 -5.89 1.94 8.75
CA ALA A 111 -7.10 2.10 7.95
C ALA A 111 -8.20 2.84 8.70
N TRP A 112 -8.50 2.43 9.93
CA TRP A 112 -9.50 3.13 10.74
C TRP A 112 -9.04 4.50 11.22
N GLN A 113 -7.74 4.69 11.45
CA GLN A 113 -7.19 6.01 11.72
C GLN A 113 -7.38 6.96 10.54
N ASN A 114 -7.22 6.49 9.29
CA ASN A 114 -7.54 7.28 8.10
C ASN A 114 -9.03 7.64 8.01
N ALA A 115 -9.90 6.79 8.56
CA ALA A 115 -11.33 7.04 8.70
C ALA A 115 -11.73 7.86 9.95
N GLY A 116 -10.75 8.38 10.71
CA GLY A 116 -10.99 9.21 11.89
C GLY A 116 -11.27 8.45 13.19
N ALA A 117 -11.14 7.13 13.22
CA ALA A 117 -11.37 6.32 14.41
C ALA A 117 -10.08 5.64 14.92
N THR A 118 -9.91 5.60 16.23
CA THR A 118 -8.77 4.91 16.85
C THR A 118 -9.08 3.43 17.07
N VAL A 119 -8.24 2.57 16.52
CA VAL A 119 -8.29 1.11 16.71
C VAL A 119 -6.98 0.68 17.40
N PRO A 120 -7.05 -0.11 18.50
CA PRO A 120 -5.85 -0.54 19.23
C PRO A 120 -4.80 -1.21 18.36
N ARG A 121 -3.53 -1.12 18.75
CA ARG A 121 -2.40 -1.49 17.88
C ARG A 121 -2.33 -2.99 17.62
N THR A 122 -2.65 -3.84 18.59
CA THR A 122 -2.48 -5.29 18.48
C THR A 122 -3.80 -5.99 18.19
N SER A 123 -3.78 -7.13 17.49
CA SER A 123 -5.00 -7.91 17.21
C SER A 123 -5.67 -8.41 18.49
N GLN A 124 -4.88 -8.68 19.54
CA GLN A 124 -5.36 -9.05 20.86
C GLN A 124 -6.12 -7.90 21.53
N GLU A 125 -5.62 -6.67 21.47
CA GLU A 125 -6.34 -5.50 22.01
C GLU A 125 -7.57 -5.14 21.16
N GLN A 126 -7.46 -5.25 19.83
CA GLN A 126 -8.60 -5.07 18.92
C GLN A 126 -9.71 -6.06 19.28
N TRP A 127 -9.36 -7.32 19.53
CA TRP A 127 -10.29 -8.28 20.09
C TRP A 127 -10.75 -7.85 21.48
N ALA A 128 -9.88 -7.59 22.45
CA ALA A 128 -10.30 -7.34 23.83
C ALA A 128 -11.21 -6.10 24.01
N GLN A 129 -11.02 -5.05 23.22
CA GLN A 129 -11.59 -3.73 23.49
C GLN A 129 -12.72 -3.32 22.54
N LEU A 130 -12.77 -3.87 21.32
CA LEU A 130 -13.76 -3.44 20.33
C LEU A 130 -15.09 -4.21 20.48
N PRO A 131 -16.24 -3.55 20.22
CA PRO A 131 -17.55 -4.18 20.26
C PRO A 131 -17.63 -5.44 19.38
N ARG A 132 -18.14 -6.54 19.95
CA ARG A 132 -18.37 -7.80 19.21
C ARG A 132 -19.49 -7.65 18.20
N VAL A 133 -19.34 -8.33 17.07
CA VAL A 133 -20.39 -8.44 16.03
C VAL A 133 -20.59 -9.91 15.66
N PRO A 134 -21.85 -10.38 15.54
CA PRO A 134 -22.14 -11.69 14.96
C PRO A 134 -21.63 -11.79 13.52
N LEU A 135 -21.07 -12.94 13.13
CA LEU A 135 -20.53 -13.12 11.76
C LEU A 135 -21.59 -12.93 10.66
N SER A 136 -22.87 -13.20 10.97
CA SER A 136 -24.01 -12.94 10.08
C SER A 136 -24.30 -11.45 9.84
N GLU A 137 -23.77 -10.58 10.68
CA GLU A 137 -23.98 -9.13 10.64
C GLU A 137 -22.76 -8.36 10.17
N LEU A 138 -21.77 -9.07 9.61
CA LEU A 138 -20.53 -8.47 9.09
C LEU A 138 -20.81 -7.43 8.00
N ARG A 139 -20.17 -6.28 8.14
CA ARG A 139 -20.22 -5.15 7.20
C ARG A 139 -18.81 -4.76 6.78
N PRO A 140 -18.62 -4.24 5.56
CA PRO A 140 -17.30 -3.76 5.14
C PRO A 140 -16.68 -2.82 6.20
N GLY A 141 -15.43 -3.05 6.55
CA GLY A 141 -14.74 -2.31 7.63
C GLY A 141 -14.73 -3.02 8.99
N ASP A 142 -15.65 -3.97 9.25
CA ASP A 142 -15.55 -4.84 10.43
C ASP A 142 -14.24 -5.63 10.41
N LEU A 143 -13.71 -5.93 11.60
CA LEU A 143 -12.46 -6.67 11.74
C LEU A 143 -12.77 -8.12 12.10
N VAL A 144 -12.27 -9.06 11.30
CA VAL A 144 -12.36 -10.50 11.54
C VAL A 144 -11.08 -10.95 12.21
N VAL A 145 -11.20 -11.49 13.41
CA VAL A 145 -10.09 -11.95 14.26
C VAL A 145 -9.99 -13.46 14.17
N TYR A 146 -8.77 -13.97 14.07
CA TYR A 146 -8.48 -15.38 13.85
C TYR A 146 -7.65 -15.98 14.99
N PHE A 147 -7.81 -17.31 15.15
CA PHE A 147 -7.17 -18.17 16.14
C PHE A 147 -7.56 -17.88 17.60
N PRO A 148 -7.56 -18.88 18.51
CA PRO A 148 -7.98 -18.72 19.91
C PRO A 148 -7.31 -17.55 20.65
N ASP A 149 -6.02 -17.31 20.37
CA ASP A 149 -5.23 -16.26 21.04
C ASP A 149 -5.24 -14.92 20.28
N ALA A 150 -6.17 -14.72 19.34
CA ALA A 150 -6.32 -13.51 18.53
C ALA A 150 -5.00 -13.06 17.85
N THR A 151 -4.25 -14.01 17.29
CA THR A 151 -2.90 -13.77 16.74
C THR A 151 -2.91 -13.17 15.34
N HIS A 152 -4.08 -13.09 14.70
CA HIS A 152 -4.22 -12.50 13.37
C HIS A 152 -5.56 -11.78 13.21
N VAL A 153 -5.58 -10.77 12.33
CA VAL A 153 -6.77 -9.97 12.03
C VAL A 153 -6.78 -9.55 10.56
N GLY A 154 -7.98 -9.45 9.98
CA GLY A 154 -8.21 -8.87 8.66
C GLY A 154 -9.44 -7.96 8.67
N MET A 155 -9.53 -7.05 7.71
CA MET A 155 -10.69 -6.17 7.54
C MET A 155 -11.65 -6.77 6.51
N TYR A 156 -12.92 -6.92 6.86
CA TYR A 156 -13.96 -7.41 5.98
C TYR A 156 -14.24 -6.42 4.86
N LEU A 157 -14.34 -6.92 3.63
CA LEU A 157 -14.60 -6.14 2.43
C LEU A 157 -16.04 -6.26 1.95
N GLY A 158 -16.81 -7.22 2.48
CA GLY A 158 -18.08 -7.67 1.90
C GLY A 158 -17.93 -8.97 1.10
N ALA A 159 -19.06 -9.60 0.74
CA ALA A 159 -19.13 -10.86 -0.04
C ALA A 159 -18.17 -11.97 0.42
N GLY A 160 -17.96 -12.13 1.72
CA GLY A 160 -17.10 -13.19 2.25
C GLY A 160 -15.60 -12.96 2.01
N LEU A 161 -15.18 -11.73 1.71
CA LEU A 161 -13.77 -11.37 1.49
C LEU A 161 -13.21 -10.49 2.61
N ILE A 162 -11.91 -10.63 2.83
CA ILE A 162 -11.12 -9.77 3.72
C ILE A 162 -9.90 -9.21 2.99
N VAL A 163 -9.36 -8.09 3.48
CA VAL A 163 -7.98 -7.64 3.22
C VAL A 163 -7.14 -7.81 4.49
N HIS A 164 -5.92 -8.32 4.35
CA HIS A 164 -4.99 -8.49 5.48
C HIS A 164 -3.53 -8.42 5.05
N ALA A 165 -2.63 -8.26 6.02
CA ALA A 165 -1.19 -8.50 5.84
C ALA A 165 -0.87 -9.86 6.50
N PRO A 166 -0.65 -10.96 5.76
CA PRO A 166 -0.76 -12.31 6.30
C PRO A 166 0.37 -12.76 7.21
N ARG A 167 1.65 -12.56 6.83
CA ARG A 167 2.85 -13.02 7.56
C ARG A 167 4.14 -12.55 6.86
N PRO A 168 5.32 -12.66 7.51
CA PRO A 168 6.60 -12.34 6.89
C PRO A 168 6.83 -13.02 5.53
N GLY A 169 7.47 -12.30 4.60
CA GLY A 169 7.72 -12.77 3.23
C GLY A 169 6.49 -12.75 2.31
N ARG A 170 5.38 -12.16 2.76
CA ARG A 170 4.16 -11.96 1.95
C ARG A 170 3.81 -10.47 1.90
N HIS A 171 2.83 -10.16 1.06
CA HIS A 171 2.32 -8.82 0.87
C HIS A 171 0.87 -8.73 1.36
N VAL A 172 0.40 -7.51 1.62
CA VAL A 172 -1.01 -7.21 1.83
C VAL A 172 -1.81 -7.74 0.65
N THR A 173 -2.85 -8.51 0.92
CA THR A 173 -3.64 -9.23 -0.09
C THR A 173 -5.07 -9.40 0.38
N THR A 174 -5.94 -9.82 -0.53
CA THR A 174 -7.27 -10.30 -0.21
C THR A 174 -7.29 -11.82 -0.01
N ALA A 175 -8.26 -12.31 0.75
CA ALA A 175 -8.55 -13.72 0.96
C ALA A 175 -10.03 -13.93 1.29
N LYS A 176 -10.51 -15.17 1.24
CA LYS A 176 -11.82 -15.52 1.79
C LYS A 176 -11.80 -15.38 3.31
N VAL A 177 -12.92 -14.94 3.88
CA VAL A 177 -13.10 -14.74 5.33
C VAL A 177 -12.93 -16.03 6.13
N ASP A 178 -13.22 -17.19 5.53
CA ASP A 178 -13.12 -18.52 6.13
C ASP A 178 -11.79 -19.23 5.82
N SER A 179 -10.81 -18.53 5.21
CA SER A 179 -9.52 -19.12 4.85
C SER A 179 -8.62 -19.47 6.05
N LEU A 180 -8.95 -18.97 7.24
CA LEU A 180 -8.28 -19.23 8.51
C LEU A 180 -9.31 -19.51 9.61
N PRO A 181 -8.97 -20.23 10.70
CA PRO A 181 -9.87 -20.45 11.83
C PRO A 181 -10.32 -19.13 12.48
N ILE A 182 -11.60 -18.82 12.35
CA ILE A 182 -12.20 -17.59 12.88
C ILE A 182 -12.38 -17.70 14.39
N LEU A 183 -11.89 -16.71 15.13
CA LEU A 183 -12.23 -16.51 16.55
C LEU A 183 -13.54 -15.74 16.70
N GLY A 184 -13.71 -14.69 15.90
CA GLY A 184 -14.92 -13.87 15.87
C GLY A 184 -14.72 -12.57 15.11
N ALA A 185 -15.64 -11.63 15.28
CA ALA A 185 -15.57 -10.32 14.64
C ALA A 185 -15.83 -9.17 15.62
N VAL A 186 -15.28 -8.01 15.29
CA VAL A 186 -15.48 -6.75 16.01
C VAL A 186 -15.77 -5.60 15.07
N ARG A 187 -16.52 -4.62 15.54
CA ARG A 187 -16.83 -3.39 14.81
C ARG A 187 -16.19 -2.18 15.49
N PRO A 188 -15.18 -1.56 14.86
CA PRO A 188 -14.64 -0.30 15.34
C PRO A 188 -15.73 0.78 15.46
N PRO A 189 -15.69 1.63 16.50
CA PRO A 189 -16.64 2.72 16.64
C PRO A 189 -16.39 3.78 15.57
N THR A 190 -17.45 4.38 15.06
CA THR A 190 -17.34 5.60 14.24
C THR A 190 -17.06 6.79 15.16
N ALA A 191 -16.17 7.71 14.76
CA ALA A 191 -16.05 8.98 15.47
C ALA A 191 -17.39 9.72 15.45
N THR A 192 -17.82 10.18 16.62
CA THR A 192 -18.92 11.16 16.80
C THR A 192 -18.54 12.52 16.23
#